data_AF-A0A483ADP1-F1
#
_entry.id   AF-A0A483ADP1-F1
#
_cell.length_a   1.000
_cell.length_b   1.000
_cell.length_c   1.000
_cell.angle_alpha   90.00
_cell.angle_beta   90.00
_cell.angle_gamma   90.00
#
_symmetry.space_group_name_H-M   'P 1'
#
loop_
_entity.id
_entity.type
_entity.pdbx_description
1 polymer ?
#
loop_
_entity_poly.entity_id
_entity_poly.type
_entity_poly.pdbx_seq_one_letter_code
_entity_poly.pdbx_strand_id
1 'polypeptide(L)' 'MKKLAVLFAFLMTTTVFAHQSGEAVAPLGANATDAQKQVIRDGAQDFCDSAEEDEKEECVMDFFANHNLEEEPSCD' A
#
# COMPACT_ATOMS: atom_id res chain seq x y z
N MET A 1 4.84 41.34 22.57
CA MET A 1 4.41 39.96 22.89
C MET A 1 3.81 39.30 21.64
N LYS A 2 4.44 38.21 21.20
CA LYS A 2 3.81 36.96 20.73
C LYS A 2 2.75 37.02 19.62
N LYS A 3 3.09 37.33 18.36
CA LYS A 3 2.17 37.07 17.22
C LYS A 3 2.86 36.77 15.88
N LEU A 4 3.94 35.97 15.83
CA LEU A 4 4.54 35.53 14.56
C LEU A 4 5.09 34.09 14.61
N ALA A 5 4.50 33.21 15.42
CA ALA A 5 5.00 31.85 15.61
C ALA A 5 4.06 30.75 15.09
N VAL A 6 3.08 31.06 14.25
CA VAL A 6 2.00 30.11 13.88
C VAL A 6 1.85 29.89 12.36
N LEU A 7 2.93 30.06 11.60
CA LEU A 7 2.93 29.80 10.15
C LEU A 7 3.89 28.69 9.73
N PHE A 8 4.30 27.82 10.65
CA PHE A 8 5.25 26.74 10.35
C PHE A 8 4.85 25.37 10.94
N ALA A 9 3.54 25.14 11.13
CA ALA A 9 3.03 23.88 11.67
C ALA A 9 2.08 23.14 10.69
N PHE A 10 2.08 23.52 9.40
CA PHE A 10 1.26 22.86 8.38
C PHE A 10 2.13 22.21 7.28
N LEU A 11 3.13 21.46 7.70
CA LEU A 11 3.90 20.53 6.86
C LEU A 11 4.14 19.25 7.65
N MET A 12 3.10 18.76 8.32
CA MET A 12 2.99 17.32 8.56
C MET A 12 2.65 16.73 7.20
N THR A 13 3.68 16.50 6.38
CA THR A 13 3.59 15.62 5.23
C THR A 13 3.12 14.29 5.78
N THR A 14 1.81 14.04 5.74
CA THR A 14 1.29 12.69 5.76
C THR A 14 1.88 12.04 4.52
N THR A 15 3.04 11.40 4.67
CA THR A 15 3.46 10.35 3.74
C THR A 15 2.34 9.33 3.87
N VAL A 16 1.36 9.47 2.98
CA VAL A 16 0.25 8.53 2.85
C VAL A 16 0.93 7.28 2.31
N PHE A 17 1.46 6.46 3.22
CA PHE A 17 1.49 5.03 2.98
C PHE A 17 0.02 4.70 2.75
N ALA A 18 -0.35 4.42 1.50
CA ALA A 18 -1.73 4.13 1.12
C ALA A 18 -2.10 2.75 1.68
N HIS A 19 -2.09 2.64 3.01
CA HIS A 19 -2.35 1.41 3.71
C HIS A 19 -3.86 1.19 3.69
N GLN A 20 -4.31 0.11 3.05
CA GLN A 20 -5.73 -0.23 3.04
C GLN A 20 -6.16 -0.62 4.46
N SER A 21 -7.30 -0.09 4.91
CA SER A 21 -7.76 -0.31 6.29
C SER A 21 -8.04 -1.80 6.51
N GLY A 22 -7.23 -2.45 7.36
CA GLY A 22 -7.38 -3.88 7.69
C GLY A 22 -6.25 -4.77 7.19
N GLU A 23 -5.37 -4.28 6.30
CA GLU A 23 -4.15 -5.00 5.94
C GLU A 23 -3.05 -4.78 7.00
N ALA A 24 -2.05 -5.66 7.06
CA ALA A 24 -0.91 -5.54 7.97
C ALA A 24 0.44 -5.52 7.26
N VAL A 25 0.42 -5.48 5.92
CA VAL A 25 1.62 -5.59 5.10
C VAL A 25 2.23 -4.21 4.90
N ALA A 26 3.57 -4.16 4.93
CA ALA A 26 4.30 -2.91 4.76
C ALA A 26 4.74 -2.75 3.29
N PRO A 27 4.73 -1.52 2.74
CA PRO A 27 5.13 -1.28 1.36
C PRO A 27 6.61 -1.58 1.13
N LEU A 28 6.94 -1.96 -0.10
CA LEU A 28 8.29 -2.25 -0.53
C LEU A 28 9.17 -1.00 -0.56
N GLY A 29 10.44 -1.18 -0.20
CA GLY A 29 11.49 -0.19 -0.41
C GLY A 29 12.18 -0.36 -1.76
N ALA A 30 13.02 0.61 -2.14
CA ALA A 30 13.65 0.71 -3.47
C ALA A 30 14.48 -0.52 -3.93
N ASN A 31 14.93 -1.37 -2.99
CA ASN A 31 15.72 -2.57 -3.28
C ASN A 31 15.09 -3.82 -2.65
N ALA A 32 13.77 -3.96 -2.78
CA ALA A 32 13.05 -5.12 -2.26
C ALA A 32 13.55 -6.43 -2.87
N THR A 33 13.82 -7.40 -2.00
CA THR A 33 14.17 -8.77 -2.40
C THR A 33 12.93 -9.52 -2.91
N ASP A 34 13.14 -10.60 -3.67
CA ASP A 34 12.02 -11.44 -4.14
C ASP A 34 11.19 -12.02 -2.99
N ALA A 35 11.82 -12.33 -1.86
CA ALA A 35 11.13 -12.77 -0.65
C ALA A 35 10.20 -11.69 -0.09
N GLN A 36 10.60 -10.41 -0.15
CA GLN A 36 9.75 -9.30 0.28
C GLN A 36 8.60 -9.06 -0.70
N LYS A 37 8.85 -9.19 -2.01
CA LYS A 37 7.77 -9.16 -3.02
C LYS A 37 6.76 -10.28 -2.79
N GLN A 38 7.23 -11.48 -2.43
CA GLN A 38 6.34 -12.60 -2.14
C GLN A 38 5.41 -12.31 -0.95
N VAL A 39 5.90 -11.63 0.10
CA VAL A 39 5.04 -11.19 1.22
C VAL A 39 3.91 -10.28 0.76
N ILE A 40 4.14 -9.42 -0.25
CA ILE A 40 3.07 -8.58 -0.82
C ILE A 40 2.07 -9.44 -1.61
N ARG A 41 2.56 -10.41 -2.40
CA ARG A 41 1.69 -11.32 -3.18
C ARG A 41 0.80 -12.15 -2.25
N ASP A 42 1.38 -12.74 -1.22
CA ASP A 42 0.67 -13.53 -0.22
C ASP A 42 -0.32 -12.63 0.55
N GLY A 43 0.09 -11.41 0.89
CA GLY A 43 -0.76 -10.41 1.52
C GLY A 43 -1.98 -10.00 0.68
N ALA A 44 -1.78 -9.78 -0.62
CA ALA A 44 -2.87 -9.47 -1.54
C ALA A 44 -3.82 -10.67 -1.69
N GLN A 45 -3.27 -11.89 -1.77
CA GLN A 45 -4.08 -13.09 -1.84
C GLN A 45 -4.97 -13.22 -0.60
N ASP A 46 -4.41 -13.09 0.60
CA ASP A 46 -5.15 -13.18 1.86
C ASP A 46 -6.17 -12.05 2.04
N PHE A 47 -5.80 -10.83 1.66
CA PHE A 47 -6.64 -9.64 1.83
C PHE A 47 -7.81 -9.60 0.83
N CYS A 48 -7.55 -9.99 -0.42
CA CYS A 48 -8.53 -9.95 -1.50
C CYS A 48 -9.31 -11.26 -1.69
N ASP A 49 -9.04 -12.31 -0.90
CA ASP A 49 -9.73 -13.60 -1.06
C ASP A 49 -11.24 -13.51 -0.80
N SER A 50 -11.65 -12.58 0.07
CA SER A 50 -13.06 -12.34 0.39
C SER A 50 -13.78 -11.39 -0.57
N ALA A 51 -13.07 -10.80 -1.54
CA ALA A 51 -13.71 -10.00 -2.58
C ALA A 51 -14.47 -10.89 -3.56
N GLU A 52 -15.52 -10.35 -4.17
CA GLU A 52 -16.24 -11.03 -5.26
C GLU A 52 -15.28 -11.30 -6.44
N GLU A 53 -15.54 -12.33 -7.25
CA GLU A 53 -14.62 -12.74 -8.33
C GLU A 53 -14.32 -11.63 -9.33
N ASP A 54 -15.29 -10.75 -9.60
CA ASP A 54 -15.17 -9.59 -10.48
C ASP A 54 -14.44 -8.41 -9.83
N GLU A 55 -14.39 -8.32 -8.50
CA GLU A 55 -13.70 -7.28 -7.74
C GLU A 55 -12.30 -7.73 -7.26
N LYS A 56 -12.01 -9.04 -7.29
CA LYS A 56 -10.76 -9.62 -6.81
C LYS A 56 -9.55 -9.12 -7.59
N GLU A 57 -9.69 -8.96 -8.91
CA GLU A 57 -8.63 -8.42 -9.77
C GLU A 57 -8.30 -6.97 -9.41
N GLU A 58 -9.32 -6.12 -9.28
CA GLU A 58 -9.17 -4.72 -8.90
C GLU A 58 -8.56 -4.60 -7.49
N CYS A 59 -9.00 -5.44 -6.54
CA CYS A 59 -8.45 -5.48 -5.20
C CYS A 59 -6.95 -5.81 -5.19
N VAL A 60 -6.51 -6.82 -5.95
CA VAL A 60 -5.09 -7.21 -6.03
C VAL A 60 -4.26 -6.10 -6.69
N MET A 61 -4.76 -5.49 -7.75
CA MET A 61 -4.13 -4.35 -8.42
C MET A 61 -3.91 -3.19 -7.45
N ASP A 62 -4.94 -2.81 -6.71
CA ASP A 62 -4.87 -1.74 -5.72
C ASP A 62 -3.92 -2.09 -4.59
N PHE A 63 -3.93 -3.34 -4.12
CA PHE A 63 -3.01 -3.80 -3.09
C PHE A 63 -1.55 -3.69 -3.54
N PHE A 64 -1.24 -4.12 -4.76
CA PHE A 64 0.12 -4.04 -5.29
C PHE A 64 0.59 -2.59 -5.45
N ALA A 65 -0.26 -1.72 -5.99
CA ALA A 65 0.03 -0.30 -6.12
C ALA A 65 0.29 0.37 -4.76
N ASN A 66 -0.50 0.04 -3.75
CA ASN A 66 -0.35 0.55 -2.39
C ASN A 66 0.94 0.07 -1.69
N HIS A 67 1.49 -1.06 -2.14
CA HIS A 67 2.70 -1.66 -1.58
C HIS A 67 3.96 -1.47 -2.43
N ASN A 68 3.93 -0.61 -3.45
CA ASN A 68 5.04 -0.38 -4.39
C ASN A 68 5.51 -1.67 -5.08
N LEU A 69 4.61 -2.63 -5.31
CA LEU A 69 4.88 -3.79 -6.16
C LEU A 69 4.47 -3.45 -7.59
N GLU A 70 5.45 -3.14 -8.44
CA GLU A 70 5.24 -2.88 -9.87
C GLU A 70 5.19 -4.19 -10.67
N GLU A 71 4.16 -4.99 -10.44
CA GLU A 71 3.89 -6.23 -11.16
C GLU A 71 2.44 -6.25 -11.63
N GLU A 72 2.20 -6.69 -12.86
CA GLU A 72 0.83 -7.02 -13.29
C GLU A 72 0.42 -8.32 -12.60
N PRO A 73 -0.79 -8.41 -12.00
CA PRO A 73 -1.30 -9.65 -11.47
C PRO A 73 -1.39 -10.67 -12.61
N SER A 74 -0.82 -11.85 -12.39
CA SER A 74 -0.91 -12.93 -13.36
C SER A 74 -2.33 -13.51 -13.34
N CYS A 75 -3.13 -13.19 -14.36
CA CYS A 75 -4.38 -13.88 -14.63
C CYS A 75 -4.07 -15.21 -15.33
N ASP A 76 -3.75 -16.25 -14.54
CA ASP A 76 -3.63 -17.64 -15.00
C ASP A 76 -4.75 -18.49 -14.36
#